data_AF-A0A7S2IWQ6-F1
#
_entry.id   AF-A0A7S2IWQ6-F1
#
_cell.length_a   1.000
_cell.length_b   1.000
_cell.length_c   1.000
_cell.angle_alpha   90.00
_cell.angle_beta   90.00
_cell.angle_gamma   90.00
#
_symmetry.space_group_name_H-M   'P 1'
#
loop_
_entity.id
_entity.type
_entity.pdbx_description
1 polymer ?
#
loop_
_entity_poly.entity_id
_entity_poly.type
_entity_poly.pdbx_seq_one_letter_code
_entity_poly.pdbx_strand_id
1 'polypeptide(L)'
;EHHGGHVPLHGRLLAQWLHHARPRECPYPHIAGTTTPQRPEEWELALGKSTAATEDEMLQHIEAARSKRAAAAAAAAAQPEKSDEGLCSAMWTMEEELVDARAHKRHGEATSVALSMARDALAERAATRVGAIVAA
;
A
#
# COMPACT_ATOMS: atom_id res chain seq x y z
N GLU A 1 -0.37 -15.60 6.87
CA GLU A 1 0.26 -15.10 5.63
C GLU A 1 -0.83 -14.71 4.65
N HIS A 2 -0.77 -13.49 4.10
CA HIS A 2 -1.61 -13.05 2.98
C HIS A 2 -0.92 -13.51 1.68
N HIS A 3 -1.65 -14.12 0.73
CA HIS A 3 -1.16 -14.55 -0.59
C HIS A 3 -0.11 -15.69 -0.66
N GLY A 4 0.08 -16.47 0.40
CA GLY A 4 0.88 -17.70 0.34
C GLY A 4 2.33 -17.50 -0.11
N GLY A 5 2.96 -16.38 0.30
CA GLY A 5 4.34 -16.05 -0.04
C GLY A 5 4.52 -15.32 -1.38
N HIS A 6 3.43 -15.00 -2.09
CA HIS A 6 3.48 -14.26 -3.35
C HIS A 6 2.99 -12.82 -3.17
N VAL A 7 3.55 -11.89 -3.94
CA VAL A 7 3.09 -10.49 -3.96
C VAL A 7 2.35 -10.22 -5.28
N PRO A 8 1.04 -9.91 -5.24
CA PRO A 8 0.31 -9.53 -6.45
C PRO A 8 0.79 -8.17 -6.98
N LEU A 9 1.51 -8.15 -8.11
CA LEU A 9 2.09 -6.91 -8.65
C LEU A 9 1.04 -5.87 -9.10
N HIS A 10 -0.16 -6.33 -9.45
CA HIS A 10 -1.30 -5.47 -9.80
C HIS A 10 -2.38 -5.52 -8.69
N GLY A 11 -1.97 -5.76 -7.45
CA GLY A 11 -2.84 -5.79 -6.28
C GLY A 11 -2.93 -4.43 -5.58
N ARG A 12 -4.09 -4.18 -4.97
CA ARG A 12 -4.36 -2.98 -4.18
C ARG A 12 -3.31 -2.76 -3.08
N LEU A 13 -2.94 -3.81 -2.34
CA LEU A 13 -2.02 -3.67 -1.20
C LEU A 13 -0.61 -3.27 -1.64
N LEU A 14 -0.13 -3.77 -2.79
CA LEU A 14 1.15 -3.31 -3.35
C LEU A 14 1.06 -1.85 -3.79
N ALA A 15 -0.02 -1.44 -4.45
CA ALA A 15 -0.23 -0.03 -4.80
C ALA A 15 -0.29 0.86 -3.55
N GLN A 16 -0.83 0.37 -2.44
CA GLN A 16 -0.92 1.12 -1.19
C GLN A 16 0.47 1.34 -0.58
N TRP A 17 1.32 0.31 -0.64
CA TRP A 17 2.72 0.44 -0.26
C TRP A 17 3.47 1.43 -1.17
N LEU A 18 3.24 1.40 -2.49
CA LEU A 18 3.83 2.35 -3.42
C LEU A 18 3.39 3.79 -3.15
N HIS A 19 2.12 4.01 -2.83
CA HIS A 19 1.63 5.33 -2.41
C HIS A 19 2.35 5.82 -1.16
N HIS A 20 2.56 4.96 -0.16
CA HIS A 20 3.31 5.34 1.03
C HIS A 20 4.77 5.69 0.71
N ALA A 21 5.42 4.92 -0.15
CA ALA A 21 6.81 5.16 -0.54
C ALA A 21 6.98 6.41 -1.44
N ARG A 22 6.01 6.68 -2.33
CA ARG A 22 6.04 7.74 -3.35
C ARG A 22 4.67 8.43 -3.50
N PRO A 23 4.20 9.18 -2.50
CA PRO A 23 2.83 9.70 -2.45
C PRO A 23 2.50 10.72 -3.54
N ARG A 24 3.52 11.36 -4.13
CA ARG A 24 3.36 12.32 -5.23
C ARG A 24 3.24 11.69 -6.61
N GLU A 25 3.73 10.46 -6.76
CA GLU A 25 3.77 9.76 -8.06
C GLU A 25 2.74 8.65 -8.15
N CYS A 26 2.29 8.15 -7.00
CA CYS A 26 1.33 7.07 -6.92
C CYS A 26 0.04 7.58 -6.27
N PRO A 27 -1.12 7.50 -6.94
CA PRO A 27 -2.41 7.82 -6.33
C PRO A 27 -2.77 6.77 -5.27
N TYR A 28 -3.53 7.19 -4.25
CA TYR A 28 -3.96 6.27 -3.20
C TYR A 28 -4.98 5.25 -3.74
N PRO A 29 -4.80 3.94 -3.52
CA PRO A 29 -5.70 2.91 -4.05
C PRO A 29 -6.88 2.67 -3.10
N HIS A 30 -7.93 3.46 -3.28
CA HIS A 30 -9.20 3.27 -2.56
C HIS A 30 -9.83 1.92 -2.93
N ILE A 31 -10.57 1.32 -1.99
CA ILE A 31 -11.37 0.11 -2.24
C ILE A 31 -12.48 0.46 -3.22
N ALA A 32 -12.75 -0.41 -4.20
CA ALA A 32 -13.80 -0.17 -5.18
C ALA A 32 -15.15 0.11 -4.51
N GLY A 33 -15.84 1.15 -4.97
CA GLY A 33 -17.14 1.57 -4.43
C GLY A 33 -17.10 2.34 -3.10
N THR A 34 -15.92 2.58 -2.50
CA THR A 34 -15.82 3.38 -1.27
C THR A 34 -15.67 4.89 -1.53
N THR A 35 -15.35 5.27 -2.76
CA THR A 35 -15.22 6.67 -3.16
C THR A 35 -16.22 7.04 -4.24
N THR A 36 -16.66 8.29 -4.19
CA THR A 36 -17.49 8.90 -5.22
C THR A 36 -16.73 10.12 -5.74
N PRO A 37 -15.87 9.95 -6.76
CA PRO A 37 -15.19 11.09 -7.36
C PRO A 37 -16.27 12.01 -7.95
N GLN A 38 -16.32 13.24 -7.47
CA GLN A 38 -17.22 14.27 -7.98
C GLN A 38 -16.39 15.35 -8.65
N ARG A 39 -16.91 15.88 -9.75
CA ARG A 39 -16.31 17.06 -10.36
C ARG A 39 -16.65 18.31 -9.55
N PRO A 40 -15.80 19.36 -9.59
CA PRO A 40 -16.10 20.62 -8.90
C PRO A 40 -17.49 21.15 -9.25
N GLU A 41 -17.87 21.12 -10.54
CA GLU A 41 -19.16 21.66 -10.98
C GLU A 41 -20.36 20.85 -10.42
N GLU A 42 -20.19 19.54 -10.29
CA GLU A 42 -21.21 18.65 -9.70
C GLU A 42 -21.39 18.93 -8.20
N TRP A 43 -20.28 19.20 -7.50
CA TRP A 43 -20.29 19.58 -6.08
C TRP A 43 -21.00 20.93 -5.85
N GLU A 44 -20.71 21.93 -6.68
CA GLU A 44 -21.35 23.25 -6.60
C GLU A 44 -22.86 23.17 -6.79
N LEU A 45 -23.30 22.41 -7.79
CA LEU A 45 -24.72 22.18 -8.05
C LEU A 45 -25.41 21.42 -6.90
N ALA A 46 -24.74 20.42 -6.33
CA ALA A 46 -25.32 19.58 -5.29
C ALA A 46 -25.46 20.30 -3.94
N LEU A 47 -24.47 21.11 -3.54
CA LEU A 47 -24.48 21.79 -2.23
C LEU A 47 -24.82 23.28 -2.30
N GLY A 48 -24.89 23.87 -3.51
CA GLY A 48 -25.13 25.31 -3.70
C GLY A 48 -24.00 26.18 -3.18
N LYS A 49 -22.79 25.64 -3.03
CA LYS A 49 -21.61 26.34 -2.50
C LYS A 49 -20.55 26.46 -3.59
N SER A 50 -19.89 27.60 -3.66
CA SER A 50 -18.72 27.82 -4.52
C SER A 50 -17.60 26.84 -4.18
N THR A 51 -16.93 26.29 -5.20
CA THR A 51 -15.68 25.54 -5.04
C THR A 51 -14.48 26.45 -4.82
N ALA A 52 -14.57 27.71 -5.24
CA ALA A 52 -13.53 28.71 -5.00
C ALA A 52 -13.63 29.27 -3.57
N ALA A 53 -12.48 29.32 -2.89
CA ALA A 53 -12.32 29.99 -1.61
C ALA A 53 -12.39 31.51 -1.75
N THR A 54 -12.88 32.20 -0.73
CA THR A 54 -12.90 33.67 -0.70
C THR A 54 -11.50 34.22 -0.41
N GLU A 55 -11.26 35.49 -0.78
CA GLU A 55 -9.97 36.14 -0.50
C GLU A 55 -9.63 36.14 0.99
N ASP A 56 -10.62 36.46 1.84
CA ASP A 56 -10.46 36.45 3.29
C ASP A 56 -10.12 35.05 3.82
N GLU A 57 -10.75 33.99 3.29
CA GLU A 57 -10.45 32.61 3.66
C GLU A 57 -9.02 32.22 3.25
N MET A 58 -8.60 32.60 2.04
CA MET A 58 -7.23 32.39 1.57
C MET A 58 -6.21 33.09 2.49
N LEU A 59 -6.45 34.33 2.87
CA LEU A 59 -5.58 35.09 3.77
C LEU A 59 -5.49 34.43 5.16
N GLN A 60 -6.63 34.00 5.73
CA GLN A 60 -6.67 33.28 7.01
C GLN A 60 -5.80 32.01 6.97
N HIS A 61 -5.85 31.24 5.88
CA HIS A 61 -5.01 30.05 5.72
C HIS A 61 -3.51 30.39 5.65
N ILE A 62 -3.15 31.46 4.95
CA ILE A 62 -1.75 31.94 4.85
C ILE A 62 -1.23 32.31 6.25
N GLU A 63 -2.00 33.09 7.00
CA GLU A 63 -1.63 33.52 8.35
C GLU A 63 -1.53 32.32 9.31
N ALA A 64 -2.52 31.42 9.30
CA ALA A 64 -2.49 30.20 10.11
C ALA A 64 -1.27 29.33 9.78
N ALA A 65 -0.91 29.19 8.51
CA ALA A 65 0.26 28.44 8.08
C ALA A 65 1.57 29.08 8.57
N ARG A 66 1.69 30.42 8.50
CA ARG A 66 2.85 31.16 9.04
C ARG A 66 2.99 30.94 10.54
N SER A 67 1.90 31.07 11.29
CA SER A 67 1.89 30.86 12.75
C SER A 67 2.26 29.42 13.13
N LYS A 68 1.71 28.41 12.44
CA LYS A 68 2.09 27.00 12.65
C LYS A 68 3.57 26.76 12.37
N ARG A 69 4.12 27.36 11.30
CA ARG A 69 5.53 27.19 10.94
C ARG A 69 6.46 27.87 11.94
N ALA A 70 6.08 29.04 12.47
CA ALA A 70 6.80 29.71 13.54
C ALA A 70 6.78 28.89 14.85
N ALA A 71 5.61 28.35 15.22
CA ALA A 71 5.46 27.47 16.38
C ALA A 71 6.25 26.17 16.24
N ALA A 72 6.24 25.55 15.05
CA ALA A 72 7.04 24.35 14.76
C ALA A 72 8.54 24.63 14.80
N ALA A 73 8.99 25.78 14.29
CA ALA A 73 10.39 26.22 14.37
C ALA A 73 10.83 26.48 15.82
N ALA A 74 9.97 27.09 16.65
CA ALA A 74 10.22 27.27 18.07
C ALA A 74 10.23 25.94 18.84
N ALA A 75 9.34 25.00 18.51
CA ALA A 75 9.28 23.68 19.12
C ALA A 75 10.47 22.78 18.71
N ALA A 76 10.95 22.89 17.47
CA ALA A 76 12.14 22.18 16.99
C ALA A 76 13.43 22.59 17.73
N ALA A 77 13.46 23.77 18.35
CA ALA A 77 14.56 24.23 19.18
C ALA A 77 14.55 23.64 20.62
N ALA A 78 13.50 22.92 21.02
CA ALA A 78 13.33 22.41 22.40
C ALA A 78 13.51 20.88 22.58
N GLN A 79 13.28 20.04 21.55
CA GLN A 79 13.40 18.56 21.50
C GLN A 79 12.58 17.75 22.56
N PRO A 80 12.26 16.45 22.40
CA PRO A 80 12.62 15.47 21.36
C PRO A 80 11.43 14.92 20.54
N GLU A 81 11.80 14.25 19.45
CA GLU A 81 11.02 13.39 18.57
C GLU A 81 9.79 12.74 19.25
N LYS A 82 8.58 13.10 18.81
CA LYS A 82 7.41 12.28 19.07
C LYS A 82 7.59 10.99 18.28
N SER A 83 7.73 9.88 18.97
CA SER A 83 7.77 8.55 18.36
C SER A 83 6.54 8.35 17.48
N ASP A 84 6.78 8.19 16.18
CA ASP A 84 5.79 7.94 15.12
C ASP A 84 5.07 6.59 15.28
N GLU A 85 5.54 5.74 16.20
CA GLU A 85 5.40 4.27 16.26
C GLU A 85 3.97 3.68 16.29
N GLY A 86 2.92 4.48 16.15
CA GLY A 86 1.54 4.01 16.03
C GLY A 86 0.70 4.66 14.94
N LEU A 87 1.16 5.72 14.27
CA LEU A 87 0.26 6.49 13.39
C LEU A 87 0.11 5.83 12.00
N CYS A 88 1.16 5.19 11.50
CA CYS A 88 1.15 4.61 10.15
C CYS A 88 0.38 3.28 10.04
N SER A 89 0.24 2.52 11.14
CA SER A 89 -0.42 1.20 11.12
C SER A 89 -1.95 1.28 11.09
N ALA A 90 -2.53 2.35 11.66
CA ALA A 90 -3.99 2.49 11.80
C ALA A 90 -4.72 2.87 10.50
N MET A 91 -4.01 3.29 9.46
CA MET A 91 -4.62 3.71 8.18
C MET A 91 -4.79 2.57 7.17
N TRP A 92 -4.14 1.42 7.38
CA TRP A 92 -4.09 0.36 6.37
C TRP A 92 -5.16 -0.69 6.66
N THR A 93 -5.95 -0.97 5.64
CA THR A 93 -6.98 -1.99 5.68
C THR A 93 -6.53 -3.15 4.78
N MET A 94 -6.63 -4.38 5.29
CA MET A 94 -6.01 -5.57 4.68
C MET A 94 -6.82 -6.17 3.51
N GLU A 95 -7.79 -5.44 2.96
CA GLU A 95 -8.59 -5.85 1.82
C GLU A 95 -7.78 -5.81 0.52
N GLU A 96 -7.64 -6.96 -0.13
CA GLU A 96 -6.94 -7.10 -1.41
C GLU A 96 -7.96 -7.01 -2.56
N GLU A 97 -7.66 -6.17 -3.55
CA GLU A 97 -8.34 -6.19 -4.86
C GLU A 97 -7.31 -6.40 -5.96
N LEU A 98 -7.61 -7.30 -6.90
CA LEU A 98 -6.71 -7.67 -8.00
C LEU A 98 -7.30 -7.18 -9.31
N VAL A 99 -6.49 -6.48 -10.11
CA VAL A 99 -6.87 -6.07 -11.48
C VAL A 99 -7.07 -7.31 -12.38
N ASP A 100 -6.21 -8.32 -12.24
CA ASP A 100 -6.34 -9.61 -12.93
C ASP A 100 -6.14 -10.78 -11.95
N ALA A 101 -7.25 -11.20 -11.33
CA ALA A 101 -7.26 -12.33 -10.41
C ALA A 101 -6.89 -13.66 -11.10
N ARG A 102 -7.18 -13.82 -12.40
CA ARG A 102 -6.91 -15.07 -13.13
C ARG A 102 -5.42 -15.25 -13.38
N ALA A 103 -4.74 -14.19 -13.82
CA ALA A 103 -3.30 -14.22 -14.00
C ALA A 103 -2.57 -14.51 -12.68
N HIS A 104 -2.97 -13.83 -11.59
CA HIS A 104 -2.37 -14.06 -10.28
C HIS A 104 -2.54 -15.52 -9.80
N LYS A 105 -3.74 -16.08 -9.95
CA LYS A 105 -4.01 -17.48 -9.58
C LYS A 105 -3.16 -18.46 -10.39
N ARG A 106 -3.09 -18.29 -11.72
CA ARG A 106 -2.26 -19.13 -12.60
C ARG A 106 -0.78 -19.11 -12.22
N HIS A 107 -0.25 -17.94 -11.86
CA HIS A 107 1.11 -17.83 -11.37
C HIS A 107 1.29 -18.56 -10.04
N GLY A 108 0.39 -18.37 -9.07
CA GLY A 108 0.45 -19.10 -7.80
C GLY A 108 0.45 -20.63 -7.99
N GLU A 109 -0.45 -21.13 -8.84
CA GLU A 109 -0.56 -22.55 -9.17
C GLU A 109 0.70 -23.09 -9.86
N ALA A 110 1.21 -22.39 -10.88
CA ALA A 110 2.41 -22.80 -11.59
C ALA A 110 3.65 -22.84 -10.69
N THR A 111 3.79 -21.84 -9.80
CA THR A 111 4.93 -21.80 -8.87
C THR A 111 4.83 -22.90 -7.82
N SER A 112 3.62 -23.18 -7.33
CA SER A 112 3.36 -24.28 -6.39
C SER A 112 3.71 -25.65 -7.00
N VAL A 113 3.28 -25.91 -8.24
CA VAL A 113 3.61 -27.15 -8.96
C VAL A 113 5.12 -27.29 -9.16
N ALA A 114 5.80 -26.23 -9.59
CA ALA A 114 7.25 -26.25 -9.76
C ALA A 114 8.00 -26.54 -8.45
N LEU A 115 7.52 -25.98 -7.33
CA LEU A 115 8.09 -26.21 -6.00
C LEU A 115 7.92 -27.66 -5.56
N SER A 116 6.76 -28.28 -5.84
CA SER A 116 6.52 -29.69 -5.56
C SER A 116 7.48 -30.57 -6.35
N MET A 117 7.60 -30.35 -7.66
CA MET A 117 8.50 -31.12 -8.53
C MET A 117 9.96 -31.03 -8.07
N ALA A 118 10.41 -29.85 -7.64
CA ALA A 118 11.76 -29.66 -7.11
C ALA A 118 11.98 -30.42 -5.79
N ARG A 119 10.97 -30.46 -4.90
CA ARG A 119 11.02 -31.21 -3.64
C ARG A 119 11.09 -32.72 -3.90
N ASP A 120 10.27 -33.23 -4.82
CA ASP A 120 10.25 -34.66 -5.18
C ASP A 120 11.59 -35.08 -5.78
N ALA A 121 12.14 -34.28 -6.71
CA ALA A 121 13.45 -34.55 -7.31
C ALA A 121 14.60 -34.51 -6.29
N LEU A 122 14.54 -33.61 -5.30
CA LEU A 122 15.53 -33.58 -4.21
C LEU A 122 15.41 -34.82 -3.30
N ALA A 123 14.18 -35.23 -2.97
CA ALA A 123 13.94 -36.43 -2.18
C ALA A 123 14.43 -37.70 -2.88
N GLU A 124 14.19 -37.81 -4.19
CA GLU A 124 14.69 -38.92 -5.01
C GLU A 124 16.23 -38.94 -5.06
N ARG A 125 16.87 -37.79 -5.27
CA ARG A 125 18.34 -37.69 -5.24
C ARG A 125 18.92 -38.05 -3.88
N ALA A 126 18.26 -37.68 -2.79
CA ALA A 126 18.66 -38.06 -1.44
C ALA A 126 18.54 -39.57 -1.21
N ALA A 127 17.43 -40.18 -1.64
CA ALA A 127 17.21 -41.63 -1.55
C ALA A 127 18.26 -42.43 -2.34
N THR A 128 18.57 -42.02 -3.57
CA THR A 128 19.60 -42.67 -4.40
C THR A 128 20.99 -42.57 -3.77
N ARG A 129 21.31 -41.43 -3.14
CA ARG A 129 22.60 -41.24 -2.45
C ARG A 129 22.72 -42.09 -1.19
N VAL A 130 21.64 -42.27 -0.43
CA VAL A 130 21.61 -43.16 0.74
C VAL A 130 21.71 -44.62 0.32
N GLY A 131 21.01 -45.04 -0.74
CA GLY A 131 21.11 -46.39 -1.29
C GLY A 131 22.53 -46.75 -1.78
N ALA A 132 23.23 -45.79 -2.39
CA ALA A 132 24.62 -45.98 -2.82
C ALA A 132 25.62 -46.11 -1.64
N ILE A 133 25.34 -45.48 -0.49
CA ILE A 133 26.18 -45.61 0.72
C ILE A 133 25.97 -46.97 1.39
N VAL A 134 24.76 -47.54 1.34
CA VAL A 134 24.43 -48.83 1.97
C VAL A 134 24.90 -50.03 1.12
N ALA A 135 25.12 -49.84 -0.19
CA ALA A 135 25.56 -50.89 -1.12
C ALA A 135 27.09 -50.98 -1.31
N ALA A 136 27.88 -50.14 -0.62
CA ALA A 136 29.35 -50.14 -0.60
C ALA A 136 29.87 -50.75 0.70
#